data_AF-A0A927JA65-F1
#
_entry.id   AF-A0A927JA65-F1
#
_cell.length_a   1.000
_cell.length_b   1.000
_cell.length_c   1.000
_cell.angle_alpha   90.00
_cell.angle_beta   90.00
_cell.angle_gamma   90.00
#
_symmetry.space_group_name_H-M   'P 1'
#
loop_
_entity.id
_entity.type
_entity.pdbx_description
1 polymer ?
#
loop_
_entity_poly.entity_id
_entity_poly.type
_entity_poly.pdbx_seq_one_letter_code
_entity_poly.pdbx_strand_id
1 'polypeptide(L)' 'MNRLHTIDEAREALGGISRSVIYSLINSGELASINIGRRRFVPDSAIADFIASKVDAA' A
#
# COMPACT_ATOMS: atom_id res chain seq x y z
N MET A 1 -3.82 9.98 -11.17
CA MET A 1 -5.10 9.85 -10.44
C MET A 1 -4.78 9.90 -8.96
N ASN A 2 -5.43 10.74 -8.15
CA ASN A 2 -5.10 10.87 -6.71
C ASN A 2 -6.20 10.22 -5.85
N ARG A 3 -6.32 8.89 -5.94
CA ARG A 3 -7.25 8.11 -5.11
C ARG A 3 -6.57 7.63 -3.83
N LEU A 4 -7.34 7.57 -2.76
CA LEU A 4 -6.95 6.93 -1.51
C LEU A 4 -7.66 5.60 -1.40
N HIS A 5 -6.87 4.55 -1.18
CA HIS A 5 -7.34 3.20 -1.01
C HIS A 5 -7.45 2.89 0.47
N THR A 6 -8.55 2.26 0.87
CA THR A 6 -8.60 1.57 2.16
C THR A 6 -7.57 0.44 2.20
N ILE A 7 -7.25 -0.07 3.39
CA ILE A 7 -6.35 -1.23 3.52
C ILE A 7 -6.84 -2.44 2.72
N ASP A 8 -8.16 -2.61 2.60
CA ASP A 8 -8.76 -3.72 1.85
C ASP A 8 -8.57 -3.52 0.34
N GLU A 9 -8.93 -2.36 -0.19
CA GLU A 9 -8.70 -2.02 -1.61
C GLU A 9 -7.22 -2.08 -1.99
N ALA A 10 -6.32 -1.62 -1.11
CA ALA A 10 -4.89 -1.67 -1.35
C ALA A 10 -4.36 -3.11 -1.40
N ARG A 11 -4.90 -4.03 -0.60
CA ARG A 11 -4.55 -5.46 -0.68
C ARG A 11 -4.93 -6.03 -2.03
N GLU A 12 -6.16 -5.76 -2.48
CA GLU A 12 -6.65 -6.28 -3.77
C GLU A 12 -5.84 -5.71 -4.93
N ALA A 13 -5.49 -4.41 -4.89
CA ALA A 13 -4.61 -3.79 -5.87
C ALA A 13 -3.21 -4.40 -5.93
N LEU A 14 -2.70 -4.91 -4.79
CA LEU A 14 -1.41 -5.59 -4.68
C LEU A 14 -1.49 -7.10 -4.96
N GLY A 15 -2.59 -7.60 -5.53
CA GLY A 15 -2.76 -9.02 -5.87
C GLY A 15 -3.39 -9.88 -4.77
N GLY A 16 -4.16 -9.28 -3.86
CA GLY A 16 -4.93 -10.00 -2.84
C GLY A 16 -4.11 -10.44 -1.62
N ILE A 17 -3.05 -9.72 -1.27
CA ILE A 17 -2.14 -10.07 -0.16
C ILE A 17 -2.83 -10.09 1.21
N SER A 18 -2.32 -10.87 2.16
CA SER A 18 -2.91 -11.00 3.50
C SER A 18 -2.85 -9.69 4.33
N ARG A 19 -3.71 -9.55 5.36
CA ARG A 19 -3.74 -8.34 6.22
C ARG A 19 -2.42 -8.20 6.96
N SER A 20 -1.85 -9.32 7.41
CA SER A 20 -0.55 -9.35 8.07
C SER A 20 0.55 -8.84 7.15
N VAL A 21 0.54 -9.22 5.87
CA VAL A 21 1.57 -8.78 4.90
C VAL A 21 1.48 -7.28 4.66
N ILE A 22 0.29 -6.73 4.35
CA ILE A 22 0.18 -5.29 4.09
C ILE A 22 0.56 -4.45 5.32
N TYR A 23 0.19 -4.88 6.53
CA TYR A 23 0.64 -4.20 7.75
C TYR A 23 2.14 -4.35 7.99
N SER A 24 2.74 -5.49 7.64
CA SER A 24 4.19 -5.65 7.69
C SER A 24 4.89 -4.66 6.77
N LEU A 25 4.43 -4.50 5.53
CA LEU A 25 5.01 -3.56 4.56
C LEU A 25 4.86 -2.10 5.01
N ILE A 26 3.71 -1.75 5.59
CA ILE A 26 3.50 -0.41 6.15
C ILE A 26 4.42 -0.17 7.35
N ASN A 27 4.56 -1.17 8.24
CA ASN A 27 5.38 -1.05 9.43
C ASN A 27 6.89 -1.07 9.11
N SER A 28 7.30 -1.76 8.04
CA SER A 28 8.69 -1.73 7.55
C SER A 28 9.04 -0.43 6.81
N GLY A 29 8.02 0.37 6.45
CA GLY A 29 8.20 1.60 5.67
C GLY A 29 8.31 1.34 4.16
N GLU A 30 8.16 0.10 3.70
CA GLU A 30 8.19 -0.24 2.27
C GLU A 30 6.92 0.22 1.54
N LEU A 31 5.79 0.30 2.24
CA LEU A 31 4.53 0.80 1.67
C LEU A 31 4.08 2.07 2.40
N ALA A 32 4.09 3.19 1.70
CA ALA A 32 3.64 4.45 2.26
C ALA A 32 2.13 4.43 2.56
N SER A 33 1.75 4.99 3.71
CA SER A 33 0.36 5.12 4.11
C SER A 33 0.13 6.44 4.82
N ILE A 34 -1.10 6.93 4.78
CA ILE A 34 -1.53 8.14 5.47
C ILE A 34 -2.68 7.82 6.42
N ASN A 35 -2.72 8.51 7.55
CA ASN A 35 -3.85 8.43 8.46
C ASN A 35 -4.77 9.63 8.23
N ILE A 36 -6.06 9.38 8.05
CA ILE A 36 -7.11 10.40 8.01
C ILE A 36 -8.05 10.12 9.18
N GLY A 37 -7.94 10.96 10.22
CA GLY A 37 -8.57 10.72 11.50
C GLY A 37 -8.11 9.39 12.10
N ARG A 38 -9.05 8.48 12.37
CA ARG A 38 -8.79 7.15 12.96
C ARG A 38 -8.50 6.06 11.93
N ARG A 39 -8.62 6.35 10.63
CA ARG A 39 -8.50 5.35 9.56
C ARG A 39 -7.20 5.55 8.78
N ARG A 40 -6.59 4.45 8.37
CA ARG A 40 -5.41 4.43 7.51
C ARG A 40 -5.80 4.19 6.05
N PHE A 41 -5.13 4.89 5.15
CA PHE A 41 -5.30 4.80 3.71
C PHE A 41 -3.94 4.67 3.02
N VAL A 42 -3.94 4.05 1.85
CA VAL A 42 -2.78 3.92 0.97
C VAL A 42 -3.04 4.77 -0.28
N PRO A 43 -2.20 5.77 -0.58
CA PRO A 43 -2.33 6.53 -1.81
C PRO A 43 -2.08 5.67 -3.05
N ASP A 44 -2.74 6.00 -4.16
CA ASP A 44 -2.51 5.35 -5.46
C ASP A 44 -1.03 5.40 -5.90
N SER A 45 -0.38 6.55 -5.68
CA SER A 45 1.05 6.73 -5.95
C SER A 45 1.92 5.79 -5.13
N ALA A 46 1.58 5.54 -3.86
CA ALA A 46 2.35 4.65 -3.01
C ALA A 46 2.31 3.19 -3.49
N ILE A 47 1.19 2.75 -4.08
CA ILE A 47 1.07 1.43 -4.68
C ILE A 47 1.93 1.35 -5.94
N ALA A 48 1.85 2.36 -6.81
CA ALA A 48 2.66 2.44 -8.02
C ALA A 48 4.17 2.43 -7.71
N ASP A 49 4.60 3.26 -6.75
CA ASP A 49 5.99 3.36 -6.31
C ASP A 49 6.48 2.03 -5.73
N PHE A 50 5.65 1.38 -4.92
CA PHE A 50 5.97 0.05 -4.37
C PHE A 50 6.17 -0.97 -5.48
N ILE A 51 5.25 -1.06 -6.44
CA ILE A 51 5.35 -2.01 -7.56
C ILE A 51 6.60 -1.73 -8.39
N ALA A 52 6.85 -0.46 -8.75
CA ALA A 52 8.05 -0.06 -9.48
C ALA A 52 9.33 -0.51 -8.76
N SER A 53 9.41 -0.26 -7.45
CA SER A 53 10.58 -0.66 -6.64
C SER A 53 10.85 -2.16 -6.62
N LYS A 54 9.81 -3.00 -6.78
CA LYS A 54 9.93 -4.47 -6.80
C LYS A 54 10.22 -5.02 -8.19
N VAL A 55 9.82 -4.31 -9.24
CA VAL A 55 10.15 -4.66 -10.63
C VAL A 55 11.61 -4.31 -10.94
N ASP A 56 12.09 -3.16 -10.49
CA ASP A 56 13.49 -2.74 -10.74
C ASP A 56 14.53 -3.56 -9.96
N ALA A 57 14.10 -4.25 -8.90
CA ALA A 57 14.95 -5.13 -8.10
C ALA A 57 15.06 -6.57 -8.66
N ALA A 58 14.35 -6.88 -9.75
CA ALA A 58 14.29 -8.20 -10.38
C ALA A 58 15.03 -8.22 -11.72
#